data_AF-A0A9P0QI29-F1
#
_entry.id   AF-A0A9P0QI29-F1
#
_cell.length_a   1.000
_cell.length_b   1.000
_cell.length_c   1.000
_cell.angle_alpha   90.00
_cell.angle_beta   90.00
_cell.angle_gamma   90.00
#
_symmetry.space_group_name_H-M   'P 1'
#
loop_
_entity.id
_entity.type
_entity.pdbx_description
1 polymer ?
#
loop_
_entity_poly.entity_id
_entity_poly.type
_entity_poly.pdbx_seq_one_letter_code
_entity_poly.pdbx_strand_id
1 'polypeptide(L)'
;MKSEYSTARFSNRWPYTVFCGLLNISTINSPIIYRENTNNIITRRQLISELSKLLVMPHLYRRSQIPSLPYLLSQKIRNITGERPTPIETKTLKPKLVS
;
A
#
# COMPACT_ATOMS: atom_id res chain seq x y z
N MET A 1 -1.50 27.24 -7.50
CA MET A 1 -1.54 25.80 -7.18
C MET A 1 -2.31 25.62 -5.88
N LYS A 2 -3.56 25.15 -5.93
CA LYS A 2 -4.36 24.84 -4.72
C LYS A 2 -3.82 23.57 -4.04
N SER A 3 -4.03 23.46 -2.73
CA SER A 3 -3.61 22.37 -1.82
C SER A 3 -4.30 21.01 -2.04
N GLU A 4 -4.76 20.69 -3.25
CA GLU A 4 -5.59 19.49 -3.49
C GLU A 4 -4.90 18.17 -3.10
N TYR A 5 -3.57 18.11 -3.18
CA TYR A 5 -2.79 16.92 -2.83
C TYR A 5 -1.56 17.31 -2.00
N SER A 6 -1.75 17.46 -0.68
CA SER A 6 -0.68 17.73 0.29
C SER A 6 -0.53 16.61 1.31
N THR A 7 0.71 16.22 1.59
CA THR A 7 1.08 15.24 2.61
C THR A 7 1.41 15.88 3.97
N ALA A 8 1.33 17.22 4.09
CA ALA A 8 1.65 17.91 5.33
C ALA A 8 0.68 17.50 6.46
N ARG A 9 1.21 17.32 7.66
CA ARG A 9 0.46 17.06 8.90
C ARG A 9 1.01 17.96 10.01
N PHE A 10 0.16 18.30 10.98
CA PHE A 10 0.60 19.02 12.16
C PHE A 10 1.64 18.18 12.91
N SER A 11 2.85 18.72 13.06
CA SER A 11 3.97 18.03 13.69
C SER A 11 4.95 19.06 14.23
N ASN A 12 5.43 18.84 15.45
CA ASN A 12 6.47 19.66 16.07
C ASN A 12 7.89 19.20 15.68
N ARG A 13 7.99 18.17 14.84
CA ARG A 13 9.27 17.59 14.41
C ARG A 13 9.66 18.16 13.06
N TRP A 14 10.54 19.16 13.07
CA TRP A 14 10.98 19.86 11.86
C TRP A 14 11.46 18.94 10.70
N PRO A 15 12.21 17.85 10.96
CA PRO A 15 12.63 16.93 9.89
C PRO A 15 11.45 16.26 9.16
N TYR A 16 10.36 15.97 9.87
CA TYR A 16 9.17 15.39 9.27
C TYR A 16 8.47 16.40 8.34
N THR A 17 8.42 17.67 8.73
CA THR A 17 7.89 18.75 7.88
C THR A 17 8.67 18.86 6.56
N VAL A 18 10.00 18.79 6.63
CA VAL A 18 10.87 18.77 5.43
C VAL A 18 10.55 17.56 4.54
N PHE A 19 10.43 16.37 5.14
CA PHE A 19 10.08 15.15 4.40
C PHE A 19 8.74 15.27 3.66
N CYS A 20 7.68 15.76 4.32
CA CYS A 20 6.40 16.05 3.67
C CYS A 20 6.54 17.07 2.52
N GLY A 21 7.40 18.08 2.70
CA GLY A 21 7.73 19.06 1.65
C GLY A 21 8.35 18.38 0.42
N LEU A 22 9.34 17.51 0.62
CA LEU A 22 9.99 16.75 -0.45
C LEU A 22 8.98 15.85 -1.19
N LEU A 23 8.07 15.18 -0.48
CA LEU A 23 7.03 14.35 -1.10
C LEU A 23 6.07 15.18 -1.98
N ASN A 24 5.70 16.37 -1.52
CA ASN A 24 4.82 17.27 -2.28
C ASN A 24 5.50 17.76 -3.57
N ILE A 25 6.79 18.12 -3.51
CA ILE A 25 7.59 18.54 -4.67
C ILE A 25 7.75 17.37 -5.66
N SER A 26 8.11 16.18 -5.15
CA SER A 26 8.25 14.97 -5.97
C SER A 26 6.98 14.67 -6.76
N THR A 27 5.81 14.74 -6.13
CA THR A 27 4.54 14.50 -6.83
C THR A 27 4.15 15.57 -7.86
N ILE A 28 4.73 16.77 -7.81
CA ILE A 28 4.60 17.79 -8.88
C ILE A 28 5.52 17.43 -10.05
N ASN A 29 6.74 17.00 -9.76
CA ASN A 29 7.76 16.79 -10.78
C ASN A 29 7.62 15.44 -11.51
N SER A 30 7.18 14.38 -10.83
CA SER A 30 7.10 13.03 -11.39
C SER A 30 6.23 12.90 -12.65
N PRO A 31 5.03 13.51 -12.76
CA PRO A 31 4.25 13.46 -14.00
C PRO A 31 4.96 14.11 -15.20
N ILE A 32 5.79 15.14 -14.98
CA ILE A 32 6.55 15.81 -16.03
C ILE A 32 7.63 14.85 -16.55
N ILE A 33 8.44 14.29 -15.65
CA ILE A 33 9.49 13.32 -16.00
C ILE A 33 8.89 12.10 -16.70
N TYR A 34 7.77 11.58 -16.20
CA TYR A 34 7.06 10.46 -16.82
C TYR A 34 6.63 10.80 -18.26
N ARG A 35 6.02 11.97 -18.45
CA ARG A 35 5.59 12.45 -19.77
C ARG A 35 6.76 12.53 -20.74
N GLU A 36 7.86 13.16 -20.34
CA GLU A 36 9.02 13.33 -21.22
C GLU A 36 9.66 11.99 -21.61
N ASN A 37 9.66 11.01 -20.70
CA ASN A 37 10.26 9.70 -20.97
C ASN A 37 9.36 8.75 -21.77
N THR A 38 8.03 8.85 -21.66
CA THR A 38 7.12 7.89 -22.29
C THR A 38 6.20 8.51 -23.34
N ASN A 39 6.25 9.84 -23.54
CA ASN A 39 5.30 10.62 -24.34
C ASN A 39 3.81 10.42 -23.94
N ASN A 40 3.55 9.93 -22.72
CA ASN A 40 2.21 9.67 -22.22
C ASN A 40 1.83 10.68 -21.16
N ILE A 41 0.61 11.20 -21.25
CA ILE A 41 0.09 12.15 -20.27
C ILE A 41 -0.64 11.35 -19.19
N ILE A 42 -0.18 11.50 -17.94
CA ILE A 42 -0.82 10.94 -16.75
C ILE A 42 -1.28 12.09 -15.84
N THR A 43 -2.50 11.98 -15.32
CA THR A 43 -2.96 12.98 -14.33
C THR A 43 -2.24 12.77 -13.00
N ARG A 44 -2.01 13.86 -12.25
CA ARG A 44 -1.39 13.80 -10.91
C ARG A 44 -2.08 12.78 -10.00
N ARG A 45 -3.42 12.71 -10.03
CA ARG A 45 -4.22 11.77 -9.22
C ARG A 45 -3.93 10.32 -9.59
N GLN A 46 -3.91 9.99 -10.88
CA GLN A 46 -3.61 8.64 -11.35
C GLN A 46 -2.18 8.24 -10.96
N LEU A 47 -1.20 9.12 -11.18
CA LEU A 47 0.19 8.86 -10.82
C LEU A 47 0.35 8.57 -9.33
N ILE A 48 -0.24 9.38 -8.45
CA ILE A 48 -0.19 9.16 -7.00
C ILE A 48 -0.91 7.86 -6.61
N SER A 49 -2.07 7.58 -7.23
CA SER A 49 -2.84 6.37 -6.92
C SER A 49 -2.07 5.10 -7.30
N GLU A 50 -1.46 5.06 -8.48
CA GLU A 50 -0.67 3.92 -8.91
C GLU A 50 0.63 3.79 -8.10
N LEU A 51 1.34 4.90 -7.88
CA LEU A 51 2.55 4.90 -7.08
C LEU A 51 2.30 4.40 -5.65
N SER A 52 1.22 4.87 -5.02
CA SER A 52 0.87 4.45 -3.65
C SER A 52 0.53 2.96 -3.57
N LYS A 53 -0.17 2.39 -4.56
CA LYS A 53 -0.39 0.94 -4.65
C LYS A 53 0.94 0.21 -4.76
N LEU A 54 1.79 0.58 -5.71
CA LEU A 54 3.07 -0.08 -5.96
C LEU A 54 3.98 -0.08 -4.74
N LEU A 55 4.06 1.05 -4.02
CA LEU A 55 4.87 1.16 -2.80
C LEU A 55 4.33 0.30 -1.66
N VAL A 56 3.01 0.14 -1.56
CA VAL A 56 2.35 -0.56 -0.44
C VAL A 56 2.23 -2.07 -0.68
N MET A 57 2.16 -2.53 -1.93
CA MET A 57 2.02 -3.96 -2.28
C MET A 57 3.00 -4.91 -1.56
N PRO A 58 4.33 -4.70 -1.56
CA PRO A 58 5.25 -5.63 -0.91
C PRO A 58 5.04 -5.72 0.61
N HIS A 59 4.60 -4.63 1.23
CA HIS A 59 4.29 -4.60 2.67
C HIS A 59 2.97 -5.33 2.97
N LEU A 60 1.97 -5.21 2.08
CA LEU A 60 0.72 -5.94 2.18
C LEU A 60 0.93 -7.45 2.03
N TYR A 61 1.74 -7.87 1.06
CA TYR A 61 2.12 -9.27 0.87
C TYR A 61 2.77 -9.84 2.14
N ARG A 62 3.79 -9.16 2.70
CA ARG A 62 4.42 -9.60 3.94
C ARG A 62 3.41 -9.70 5.10
N ARG A 63 2.47 -8.76 5.17
CA ARG A 63 1.44 -8.74 6.22
C ARG A 63 0.40 -9.85 6.05
N SER A 64 0.09 -10.29 4.83
CA SER A 64 -0.88 -11.38 4.59
C SER A 64 -0.40 -12.71 5.16
N GLN A 65 0.91 -12.91 5.23
CA GLN A 65 1.56 -14.12 5.76
C GLN A 65 1.57 -14.20 7.30
N ILE A 66 1.12 -13.16 8.02
CA ILE A 66 1.12 -13.15 9.49
C ILE A 66 -0.09 -13.97 10.00
N PRO A 67 0.13 -15.09 10.72
CA PRO A 67 -0.96 -15.98 11.13
C PRO A 67 -1.83 -15.39 12.24
N SER A 68 -1.29 -14.47 13.05
CA SER A 68 -2.03 -13.78 14.12
C SER A 68 -2.87 -12.60 13.63
N LEU A 69 -2.86 -12.31 12.31
CA LEU A 69 -3.61 -11.20 11.76
C LEU A 69 -5.12 -11.49 11.79
N PRO A 70 -5.97 -10.53 12.22
CA PRO A 70 -7.41 -10.73 12.21
C PRO A 70 -7.94 -11.15 10.84
N TYR A 71 -8.82 -12.14 10.81
CA TYR A 71 -9.33 -12.75 9.58
C TYR A 71 -9.86 -11.73 8.57
N LEU A 72 -10.70 -10.79 9.01
CA LEU A 72 -11.28 -9.75 8.14
C LEU A 72 -10.22 -8.87 7.49
N LEU A 73 -9.15 -8.56 8.21
CA LEU A 73 -8.04 -7.76 7.68
C LEU A 73 -7.21 -8.59 6.70
N SER A 74 -6.93 -9.85 7.03
CA SER A 74 -6.22 -10.80 6.16
C SER A 74 -6.96 -11.00 4.83
N GLN A 75 -8.30 -11.14 4.88
CA GLN A 75 -9.16 -11.20 3.69
C GLN A 75 -9.10 -9.92 2.85
N LYS A 76 -9.20 -8.74 3.48
CA LYS A 76 -9.08 -7.46 2.76
C LYS A 76 -7.72 -7.32 2.06
N ILE A 77 -6.64 -7.71 2.72
CA ILE A 77 -5.30 -7.67 2.16
C ILE A 77 -5.17 -8.62 0.96
N ARG A 78 -5.69 -9.85 1.07
CA ARG A 78 -5.72 -10.81 -0.06
C ARG A 78 -6.49 -10.28 -1.26
N ASN A 79 -7.65 -9.66 -1.03
CA ASN A 79 -8.45 -9.04 -2.09
C ASN A 79 -7.70 -7.91 -2.81
N ILE A 80 -6.94 -7.10 -2.06
CA ILE A 80 -6.14 -6.00 -2.62
C ILE A 80 -4.93 -6.52 -3.39
N THR A 81 -4.28 -7.59 -2.91
CA THR A 81 -3.07 -8.18 -3.51
C THR A 81 -3.37 -9.16 -4.64
N GLY A 82 -4.62 -9.60 -4.81
CA GLY A 82 -5.01 -10.60 -5.81
C GLY A 82 -4.62 -12.03 -5.44
N GLU A 83 -4.18 -12.27 -4.19
CA GLU A 83 -3.93 -13.62 -3.68
C GLU A 83 -5.26 -14.38 -3.56
N ARG A 84 -5.37 -15.51 -4.27
CA ARG A 84 -6.51 -16.43 -4.09
C ARG A 84 -6.52 -16.90 -2.63
N PRO A 85 -7.68 -17.00 -1.97
CA PRO A 85 -7.75 -17.62 -0.65
C PRO A 85 -7.23 -19.05 -0.78
N THR A 86 -6.08 -19.34 -0.16
CA THR A 86 -5.67 -20.73 0.03
C THR A 86 -6.76 -21.41 0.85
N PRO A 87 -7.24 -22.60 0.45
CA PRO A 87 -8.15 -23.38 1.26
C PRO A 87 -7.56 -23.46 2.67
N ILE A 88 -8.38 -23.15 3.68
CA ILE A 88 -8.00 -23.37 5.06
C ILE A 88 -7.79 -24.89 5.14
N GLU A 89 -6.54 -25.35 5.19
CA GLU A 89 -6.26 -26.70 5.69
C GLU A 89 -6.72 -26.68 7.14
N THR A 90 -7.97 -27.09 7.36
CA THR A 90 -8.44 -27.58 8.63
C THR A 90 -7.50 -28.71 8.99
N LYS A 91 -6.46 -28.41 9.78
CA LYS A 91 -5.72 -29.42 10.53
C LYS A 91 -6.75 -30.12 11.39
N THR A 92 -7.30 -31.21 10.86
CA THR A 92 -8.21 -32.09 11.56
C THR A 92 -7.47 -32.57 12.81
N LEU A 93 -7.84 -32.01 13.96
CA LEU A 93 -7.54 -32.58 15.25
C LEU A 93 -8.22 -33.95 15.26
N LYS A 94 -7.48 -35.01 14.89
CA LYS A 94 -7.95 -36.38 15.05
C LYS A 94 -8.20 -36.59 16.55
N PRO A 95 -9.41 -36.96 16.99
CA PRO A 95 -9.62 -37.33 18.38
C PRO A 95 -8.77 -38.58 18.66
N LYS A 96 -7.93 -38.52 19.70
CA LYS A 96 -7.27 -39.71 20.25
C LYS A 96 -8.37 -40.67 20.69
N LEU A 97 -8.52 -41.78 19.96
CA LEU A 97 -9.27 -42.93 20.44
C LEU A 97 -8.53 -43.44 21.69
N VAL A 98 -9.16 -43.28 22.84
CA VAL A 98 -8.74 -43.95 24.08
C VAL A 98 -9.19 -45.40 23.94
N SER A 99 -8.21 -46.31 23.92
CA SER A 99 -8.35 -47.76 23.95
C SER A 99 -8.85 -48.25 25.30
#